data_AF-A0A916QQG2-F1
#
_entry.id   AF-A0A916QQG2-F1
#
_cell.length_a   1.000
_cell.length_b   1.000
_cell.length_c   1.000
_cell.angle_alpha   90.00
_cell.angle_beta   90.00
_cell.angle_gamma   90.00
#
_symmetry.space_group_name_H-M   'P 1'
#
loop_
_entity.id
_entity.type
_entity.pdbx_description
1 polymer ?
#
loop_
_entity_poly.entity_id
_entity_poly.type
_entity_poly.pdbx_seq_one_letter_code
_entity_poly.pdbx_strand_id
1 'polypeptide(L)'
;MSEPSSAYINDIGGDVKGIIGDGDVKGIIGDIKGGVVNQYIIAQHSEAEIHSRNLKPGSPYLSLNKFEPGDKDKFFGREKWIIKLSNDLKNNNLLLLLGASGSGKSSLVQAGLIPYLSDQWGTSQLVTIIFVPDNNPFTSFSENFPKNIRIKRLIFLIRQII
;
A
#
# COMPACT_ATOMS: atom_id res chain seq x y z
N MET A 1 -46.44 -10.70 15.34
CA MET A 1 -46.26 -12.04 14.75
C MET A 1 -44.96 -12.00 13.97
N SER A 2 -43.85 -12.46 14.53
CA SER A 2 -42.54 -12.47 13.85
C SER A 2 -42.42 -13.72 13.01
N GLU A 3 -42.19 -13.57 11.70
CA GLU A 3 -41.96 -14.70 10.80
C GLU A 3 -40.71 -15.51 11.23
N PRO A 4 -40.72 -16.85 11.10
CA PRO A 4 -39.55 -17.66 11.41
C PRO A 4 -38.43 -17.39 10.39
N SER A 5 -37.23 -17.09 10.90
CA SER A 5 -35.99 -16.98 10.12
C SER A 5 -35.83 -18.25 9.27
N SER A 6 -35.95 -18.12 7.95
CA SER A 6 -35.81 -19.24 7.02
C SER A 6 -34.33 -19.54 6.84
N ALA A 7 -33.89 -20.70 7.36
CA ALA A 7 -32.56 -21.22 7.14
C ALA A 7 -32.52 -21.94 5.78
N TYR A 8 -31.59 -21.57 4.91
CA TYR A 8 -31.39 -22.20 3.61
C TYR A 8 -30.09 -23.00 3.60
N ILE A 9 -30.11 -24.13 2.89
CA ILE A 9 -28.97 -25.05 2.78
C ILE A 9 -28.34 -24.85 1.40
N ASN A 10 -27.05 -24.50 1.37
CA ASN A 10 -26.26 -24.44 0.15
C ASN A 10 -25.20 -25.55 0.15
N ASP A 11 -25.09 -26.27 -0.97
CA ASP A 11 -24.05 -27.27 -1.20
C ASP A 11 -22.71 -26.55 -1.46
N ILE A 12 -21.72 -26.80 -0.61
CA ILE A 12 -20.39 -26.18 -0.69
C ILE A 12 -19.31 -27.11 -1.26
N GLY A 13 -19.72 -28.28 -1.77
CA GLY A 13 -18.86 -29.31 -2.38
C GLY A 13 -18.40 -30.38 -1.37
N GLY A 14 -18.49 -31.66 -1.76
CA GLY A 14 -18.31 -32.82 -0.86
C GLY A 14 -19.59 -33.18 -0.08
N ASP A 15 -19.54 -34.12 0.87
CA ASP A 15 -20.66 -34.47 1.78
C ASP A 15 -20.97 -33.37 2.83
N VAL A 16 -20.67 -32.11 2.51
CA VAL A 16 -20.70 -30.97 3.43
C VAL A 16 -21.75 -29.97 2.98
N LYS A 17 -22.70 -29.69 3.88
CA LYS A 17 -23.80 -28.74 3.70
C LYS A 17 -23.66 -27.56 4.65
N GLY A 18 -23.73 -26.34 4.12
CA GLY A 18 -23.71 -25.10 4.92
C GLY A 18 -25.12 -24.63 5.26
N ILE A 19 -25.36 -24.24 6.51
CA ILE A 19 -26.59 -23.56 6.95
C ILE A 19 -26.35 -22.04 6.91
N ILE A 20 -27.14 -21.32 6.12
CA ILE A 20 -27.08 -19.86 6.01
C ILE A 20 -28.36 -19.25 6.59
N GLY A 21 -28.20 -18.20 7.40
CA GLY A 21 -29.31 -17.37 7.89
C GLY A 21 -28.87 -15.94 8.09
N ASP A 22 -29.70 -14.97 7.69
CA ASP A 22 -29.43 -13.50 7.71
C ASP A 22 -28.07 -13.08 7.12
N GLY A 23 -27.53 -13.86 6.17
CA GLY A 23 -26.27 -13.54 5.48
C GLY A 23 -25.01 -14.13 6.13
N ASP A 24 -25.12 -14.76 7.30
CA ASP A 24 -24.01 -15.44 7.98
C ASP A 24 -24.12 -16.97 7.90
N VAL A 25 -22.97 -17.65 7.83
CA VAL A 25 -22.90 -19.12 7.93
C VAL A 25 -23.05 -19.52 9.41
N LYS A 26 -24.18 -20.14 9.76
CA LYS A 26 -24.52 -20.53 11.14
C LYS A 26 -24.03 -21.92 11.54
N GLY A 27 -23.68 -22.78 10.57
CA GLY A 27 -23.17 -24.12 10.86
C GLY A 27 -22.81 -24.92 9.60
N ILE A 28 -22.01 -25.96 9.79
CA ILE A 28 -21.59 -26.92 8.76
C ILE A 28 -22.07 -28.31 9.20
N ILE A 29 -22.76 -29.05 8.33
CA ILE A 29 -23.21 -30.43 8.57
C ILE A 29 -22.55 -31.34 7.54
N GLY A 30 -21.77 -32.33 8.01
CA GLY A 30 -21.13 -33.37 7.19
C GLY A 30 -20.25 -34.29 8.04
N ASP A 31 -20.08 -35.55 7.65
CA ASP A 31 -19.15 -36.50 8.30
C ASP A 31 -17.74 -36.29 7.73
N ILE A 32 -16.88 -35.59 8.49
CA ILE A 32 -15.53 -35.25 8.03
C ILE A 32 -14.54 -36.13 8.80
N LYS A 33 -14.27 -37.33 8.29
CA LYS A 33 -13.24 -38.22 8.86
C LYS A 33 -11.84 -37.69 8.53
N GLY A 34 -11.19 -37.08 9.53
CA GLY A 34 -9.75 -36.78 9.51
C GLY A 34 -9.31 -35.53 8.73
N GLY A 35 -10.23 -34.66 8.32
CA GLY A 35 -9.93 -33.41 7.62
C GLY A 35 -9.90 -32.18 8.53
N VAL A 36 -9.06 -31.19 8.20
CA VAL A 36 -9.10 -29.85 8.81
C VAL A 36 -10.09 -28.99 8.02
N VAL A 37 -11.07 -28.40 8.70
CA VAL A 37 -12.02 -27.46 8.08
C VAL A 37 -11.58 -26.03 8.41
N ASN A 38 -11.30 -25.25 7.37
CA ASN A 38 -11.10 -23.81 7.50
C ASN A 38 -12.46 -23.12 7.32
N GLN A 39 -13.02 -22.58 8.39
CA GLN A 39 -14.23 -21.76 8.34
C GLN A 39 -13.85 -20.30 8.06
N TYR A 40 -14.32 -19.77 6.94
CA TYR A 40 -14.23 -18.34 6.62
C TYR A 40 -15.58 -17.69 6.88
N ILE A 41 -15.69 -16.92 7.97
CA ILE A 41 -16.88 -16.13 8.27
C ILE A 41 -16.69 -14.76 7.60
N ILE A 42 -17.41 -14.54 6.50
CA ILE A 42 -17.43 -13.25 5.81
C ILE A 42 -18.64 -12.48 6.35
N ALA A 43 -18.45 -11.73 7.43
CA ALA A 43 -19.49 -10.89 7.99
C ALA A 43 -19.76 -9.70 7.06
N GLN A 44 -21.01 -9.57 6.58
CA GLN A 44 -21.44 -8.39 5.83
C GLN A 44 -21.78 -7.28 6.82
N HIS A 45 -21.03 -6.18 6.74
CA HIS A 45 -21.25 -5.00 7.59
C HIS A 45 -21.82 -3.86 6.76
N SER A 46 -22.76 -3.11 7.35
CA SER A 46 -23.31 -1.92 6.69
C SER A 46 -22.25 -0.83 6.52
N GLU A 47 -22.36 -0.02 5.47
CA GLU A 47 -21.44 1.11 5.25
C GLU A 47 -21.36 2.04 6.46
N ALA A 48 -22.50 2.35 7.10
CA ALA A 48 -22.56 3.18 8.30
C ALA A 48 -21.81 2.56 9.50
N GLU A 49 -21.85 1.24 9.65
CA GLU A 49 -21.08 0.53 10.69
C GLU A 49 -19.58 0.55 10.38
N ILE A 50 -19.18 0.37 9.11
CA ILE A 50 -17.77 0.41 8.72
C ILE A 50 -17.19 1.80 8.97
N HIS A 51 -17.93 2.86 8.63
CA HIS A 51 -17.49 4.25 8.80
C HIS A 51 -17.42 4.70 10.27
N SER A 52 -18.15 4.05 11.19
CA SER A 52 -18.15 4.39 12.62
C SER A 52 -17.10 3.60 13.44
N ARG A 53 -16.36 2.68 12.82
CA ARG A 53 -15.30 1.93 13.49
C ARG A 53 -14.11 2.82 13.80
N ASN A 54 -13.65 2.75 15.05
CA ASN A 54 -12.36 3.33 15.41
C ASN A 54 -11.22 2.60 14.70
N LEU A 55 -10.33 3.38 14.08
CA LEU A 55 -9.11 2.85 13.48
C LEU A 55 -8.24 2.22 14.58
N LYS A 56 -7.67 1.04 14.31
CA LYS A 56 -6.75 0.40 15.24
C LYS A 56 -5.48 1.25 15.36
N PRO A 57 -5.16 1.79 16.55
CA PRO A 57 -3.90 2.51 16.74
C PRO A 57 -2.74 1.54 16.51
N GLY A 58 -1.76 1.95 15.70
CA GLY A 58 -0.62 1.11 15.33
C GLY A 58 -0.83 0.18 14.13
N SER A 59 -1.92 0.32 13.37
CA SER A 59 -2.06 -0.35 12.06
C SER A 59 -0.83 -0.05 11.17
N PRO A 60 -0.23 -1.07 10.52
CA PRO A 60 0.87 -0.85 9.58
C PRO A 60 0.41 -0.18 8.28
N TYR A 61 -0.90 -0.22 7.99
CA TYR A 61 -1.50 0.38 6.80
C TYR A 61 -1.89 1.84 7.06
N LEU A 62 -1.35 2.74 6.25
CA LEU A 62 -1.53 4.19 6.36
C LEU A 62 -2.79 4.73 5.64
N SER A 63 -3.72 3.85 5.24
CA SER A 63 -4.90 4.20 4.44
C SER A 63 -4.51 4.95 3.14
N LEU A 64 -5.06 6.16 2.90
CA LEU A 64 -4.77 6.98 1.73
C LEU A 64 -3.52 7.87 1.89
N ASN A 65 -2.88 7.84 3.06
CA ASN A 65 -1.65 8.58 3.25
C ASN A 65 -0.52 7.92 2.48
N LYS A 66 0.34 8.75 1.89
CA LYS A 66 1.56 8.27 1.24
C LYS A 66 2.55 7.82 2.33
N PHE A 67 3.26 6.72 2.08
CA PHE A 67 4.41 6.33 2.90
C PHE A 67 5.54 7.35 2.74
N GLU A 68 6.10 7.78 3.86
CA GLU A 68 7.23 8.71 3.96
C GLU A 68 8.54 7.93 4.21
N PRO A 69 9.73 8.56 4.12
CA PRO A 69 11.00 7.87 4.38
C PRO A 69 11.10 7.17 5.75
N GLY A 70 10.40 7.68 6.76
CA GLY A 70 10.33 7.07 8.09
C GLY A 70 9.48 5.80 8.15
N ASP A 71 8.65 5.52 7.14
CA ASP A 71 7.78 4.35 7.10
C ASP A 71 8.43 3.15 6.39
N LYS A 72 9.76 3.15 6.21
CA LYS A 72 10.48 2.08 5.46
C LYS A 72 10.15 0.68 5.98
N ASP A 73 10.01 0.54 7.30
CA ASP A 73 9.74 -0.75 7.97
C ASP A 73 8.30 -1.24 7.76
N LYS A 74 7.43 -0.40 7.18
CA LYS A 74 6.03 -0.72 6.83
C LYS A 74 5.81 -0.85 5.32
N PHE A 75 6.85 -0.66 4.51
CA PHE A 75 6.76 -0.64 3.05
C PHE A 75 7.29 -1.96 2.44
N PHE A 76 6.38 -2.76 1.86
CA PHE A 76 6.68 -4.12 1.38
C PHE A 76 6.20 -4.37 -0.06
N GLY A 77 6.69 -5.44 -0.69
CA GLY A 77 6.22 -5.98 -1.97
C GLY A 77 6.75 -5.25 -3.21
N ARG A 78 7.68 -4.31 -3.02
CA ARG A 78 8.29 -3.50 -4.09
C ARG A 78 9.82 -3.56 -4.11
N GLU A 79 10.41 -4.56 -3.45
CA GLU A 79 11.86 -4.74 -3.28
C GLU A 79 12.58 -4.86 -4.62
N LYS A 80 12.00 -5.63 -5.56
CA LYS A 80 12.55 -5.78 -6.93
C LYS A 80 12.65 -4.45 -7.66
N TRP A 81 11.66 -3.57 -7.48
CA TRP A 81 11.66 -2.24 -8.09
C TRP A 81 12.71 -1.34 -7.44
N ILE A 82 12.83 -1.36 -6.11
CA ILE A 82 13.87 -0.60 -5.39
C ILE A 82 15.26 -0.99 -5.89
N ILE A 83 15.55 -2.29 -5.98
CA ILE A 83 16.85 -2.79 -6.45
C ILE A 83 17.11 -2.33 -7.89
N LYS A 84 16.14 -2.50 -8.79
CA LYS A 84 16.27 -2.08 -10.19
C LYS A 84 16.58 -0.59 -10.31
N LEU A 85 15.75 0.26 -9.70
CA LEU A 85 15.91 1.72 -9.76
C LEU A 85 17.24 2.16 -9.13
N SER A 86 17.69 1.49 -8.06
CA SER A 86 18.98 1.78 -7.43
C SER A 86 20.17 1.48 -8.35
N ASN A 87 20.08 0.40 -9.14
CA ASN A 87 21.12 0.04 -10.11
C ASN A 87 21.10 0.99 -11.31
N ASP A 88 19.92 1.39 -11.78
CA ASP A 88 19.77 2.38 -12.85
C ASP A 88 20.41 3.73 -12.43
N LEU A 89 20.24 4.14 -11.17
CA LEU A 89 20.87 5.35 -10.60
C LEU A 89 22.37 5.23 -10.32
N LYS A 90 22.95 4.02 -10.30
CA LYS A 90 24.42 3.87 -10.25
C LYS A 90 25.05 4.28 -11.57
N ASN A 91 24.37 3.98 -12.67
CA ASN A 91 24.85 4.20 -14.03
C ASN A 91 24.36 5.53 -14.64
N ASN A 92 23.25 6.07 -14.13
CA ASN A 92 22.63 7.29 -14.64
C ASN A 92 22.40 8.32 -13.53
N ASN A 93 22.55 9.59 -13.85
CA ASN A 93 22.37 10.68 -12.89
C ASN A 93 20.92 11.20 -12.80
N LEU A 94 20.01 10.66 -13.61
CA LEU A 94 18.62 11.07 -13.68
C LEU A 94 17.74 9.84 -13.93
N LEU A 95 16.60 9.77 -13.22
CA LEU A 95 15.60 8.74 -13.39
C LEU A 95 14.21 9.38 -13.46
N LEU A 96 13.44 9.00 -14.48
CA LEU A 96 12.05 9.42 -14.64
C LEU A 96 11.12 8.24 -14.32
N LEU A 97 10.27 8.39 -13.31
CA LEU A 97 9.32 7.36 -12.90
C LEU A 97 7.89 7.72 -13.33
N LEU A 98 7.36 6.98 -14.31
CA LEU A 98 6.02 7.18 -14.87
C LEU A 98 5.04 6.09 -14.39
N GLY A 99 3.74 6.43 -14.37
CA GLY A 99 2.67 5.49 -14.06
C GLY A 99 1.38 6.16 -13.59
N ALA A 100 0.28 5.42 -13.55
CA ALA A 100 -1.06 5.92 -13.18
C ALA A 100 -1.07 6.65 -11.82
N SER A 101 -1.97 7.62 -11.65
CA SER A 101 -2.20 8.26 -10.34
C SER A 101 -2.56 7.21 -9.29
N GLY A 102 -2.12 7.41 -8.04
CA GLY A 102 -2.38 6.44 -6.95
C GLY A 102 -1.62 5.12 -7.00
N SER A 103 -0.86 4.80 -8.06
CA SER A 103 -0.10 3.53 -8.16
C SER A 103 1.06 3.34 -7.14
N GLY A 104 1.27 4.31 -6.26
CA GLY A 104 2.28 4.23 -5.20
C GLY A 104 3.70 4.69 -5.60
N LYS A 105 3.87 5.38 -6.73
CA LYS A 105 5.19 5.91 -7.18
C LYS A 105 5.90 6.75 -6.13
N SER A 106 5.18 7.71 -5.54
CA SER A 106 5.74 8.58 -4.49
C SER A 106 6.17 7.76 -3.28
N SER A 107 5.37 6.79 -2.85
CA SER A 107 5.71 5.88 -1.74
C SER A 107 6.88 4.95 -2.06
N LEU A 108 6.96 4.43 -3.30
CA LEU A 108 8.10 3.64 -3.77
C LEU A 108 9.41 4.42 -3.65
N VAL A 109 9.40 5.70 -4.01
CA VAL A 109 10.60 6.52 -3.92
C VAL A 109 10.86 6.95 -2.48
N GLN A 110 9.85 7.44 -1.77
CA GLN A 110 9.98 8.02 -0.43
C GLN A 110 10.29 6.97 0.63
N ALA A 111 9.51 5.88 0.72
CA ALA A 111 9.69 4.86 1.74
C ALA A 111 10.56 3.68 1.29
N GLY A 112 10.77 3.51 -0.01
CA GLY A 112 11.60 2.44 -0.57
C GLY A 112 12.99 2.93 -1.00
N LEU A 113 13.04 3.67 -2.12
CA LEU A 113 14.29 3.99 -2.81
C LEU A 113 15.20 4.93 -2.01
N ILE A 114 14.67 6.01 -1.44
CA ILE A 114 15.47 6.98 -0.69
C ILE A 114 16.11 6.34 0.56
N PRO A 115 15.37 5.61 1.42
CA PRO A 115 15.96 4.90 2.55
C PRO A 115 17.00 3.87 2.11
N TYR A 116 16.69 3.08 1.07
CA TYR A 116 17.62 2.08 0.54
C TYR A 116 18.93 2.71 0.04
N LEU A 117 18.86 3.80 -0.71
CA LEU A 117 20.05 4.51 -1.17
C LEU A 117 20.81 5.17 -0.02
N SER A 118 20.12 5.68 1.00
CA SER A 118 20.75 6.27 2.18
C SER A 118 21.55 5.22 2.96
N ASP A 119 21.00 4.01 3.10
CA ASP A 119 21.68 2.88 3.74
C ASP A 119 22.89 2.40 2.91
N GLN A 120 22.84 2.48 1.57
CA GLN A 120 23.90 2.01 0.67
C GLN A 120 25.02 3.03 0.42
N TRP A 121 24.69 4.31 0.26
CA TRP A 121 25.64 5.36 -0.12
C TRP A 121 26.00 6.28 1.04
N GLY A 122 25.26 6.21 2.15
CA GLY A 122 25.36 7.14 3.26
C GLY A 122 24.50 8.39 3.05
N THR A 123 23.86 8.83 4.13
CA THR A 123 22.93 9.97 4.15
C THR A 123 23.57 11.27 3.64
N SER A 124 24.86 11.51 3.93
CA SER A 124 25.59 12.71 3.49
C SER A 124 25.84 12.79 1.99
N GLN A 125 25.67 11.68 1.24
CA GLN A 125 25.88 11.65 -0.21
C GLN A 125 24.58 11.85 -1.00
N LEU A 126 23.44 11.98 -0.32
CA LEU A 126 22.12 12.12 -0.93
C LEU A 126 21.49 13.46 -0.58
N VAL A 127 21.08 14.19 -1.62
CA VAL A 127 20.17 15.31 -1.48
C VAL A 127 18.86 14.92 -2.15
N THR A 128 17.79 14.93 -1.36
CA THR A 128 16.43 14.67 -1.86
C THR A 128 15.70 16.00 -1.99
N ILE A 129 15.21 16.30 -3.19
CA ILE A 129 14.34 17.45 -3.45
C ILE A 129 13.00 16.88 -3.95
N ILE A 130 11.92 17.14 -3.21
CA ILE A 130 10.57 16.73 -3.60
C ILE A 130 9.87 17.96 -4.17
N PHE A 131 9.49 17.87 -5.43
CA PHE A 131 8.79 18.94 -6.12
C PHE A 131 7.41 18.47 -6.59
N VAL A 132 6.37 19.26 -6.32
CA VAL A 132 5.04 19.07 -6.88
C VAL A 132 4.81 20.21 -7.86
N PRO A 133 4.65 19.94 -9.17
CA PRO A 133 4.40 21.00 -10.13
C PRO A 133 3.14 21.76 -9.77
N ASP A 134 3.30 23.06 -9.57
CA ASP A 134 2.22 24.04 -9.41
C ASP A 134 2.09 24.87 -10.70
N ASN A 135 1.40 26.01 -10.62
CA ASN A 135 1.19 26.88 -11.78
C ASN A 135 2.49 27.51 -12.33
N ASN A 136 3.63 27.45 -11.60
CA ASN A 136 4.92 28.03 -12.00
C ASN A 136 6.09 27.09 -11.64
N PRO A 137 6.27 25.97 -12.38
CA PRO A 137 7.15 24.88 -11.97
C PRO A 137 8.64 25.25 -11.86
N PHE A 138 9.11 26.20 -12.68
CA PHE A 138 10.51 26.65 -12.66
C PHE A 138 10.83 27.53 -11.44
N THR A 139 9.90 28.39 -11.03
CA THR A 139 10.05 29.22 -9.84
C THR A 139 10.12 28.34 -8.60
N SER A 140 9.15 27.45 -8.45
CA SER A 140 9.06 26.57 -7.29
C SER A 140 10.21 25.55 -7.24
N PHE A 141 10.76 25.15 -8.39
CA PHE A 141 12.03 24.42 -8.43
C PHE A 141 13.20 25.27 -7.90
N SER A 142 13.38 26.49 -8.40
CA SER A 142 14.50 27.36 -8.03
C SER A 142 14.53 27.73 -6.54
N GLU A 143 13.35 27.92 -5.93
CA GLU A 143 13.22 28.26 -4.51
C GLU A 143 13.59 27.08 -3.60
N ASN A 144 13.25 25.86 -4.02
CA ASN A 144 13.53 24.64 -3.27
C ASN A 144 14.91 24.04 -3.59
N PHE A 145 15.63 24.59 -4.58
CA PHE A 145 16.94 24.11 -4.95
C PHE A 145 18.01 24.64 -3.97
N PRO A 146 18.76 23.77 -3.27
CA PRO A 146 19.72 24.24 -2.29
C PRO A 146 20.90 24.92 -3.00
N LYS A 147 21.21 26.15 -2.59
CA LYS A 147 22.12 27.07 -3.31
C LYS A 147 23.61 26.69 -3.22
N ASN A 148 23.99 25.80 -2.30
CA ASN A 148 25.37 25.37 -2.07
C ASN A 148 25.47 23.84 -2.01
N ILE A 149 25.46 23.17 -3.16
CA ILE A 149 25.70 21.72 -3.19
C ILE A 149 26.80 21.36 -4.18
N ARG A 150 27.82 20.65 -3.70
CA ARG A 150 28.68 19.79 -4.53
C ARG A 150 27.94 18.47 -4.76
N ILE A 151 26.99 18.47 -5.70
CA ILE A 151 26.15 17.29 -5.95
C ILE A 151 27.00 16.24 -6.67
N LYS A 152 26.98 14.98 -6.18
CA LYS A 152 27.45 13.84 -6.98
C LYS A 152 26.31 13.14 -7.73
N ARG A 153 25.07 13.10 -7.19
CA ARG A 153 23.87 12.55 -7.84
C ARG A 153 22.58 13.25 -7.37
N LEU A 154 21.62 13.48 -8.28
CA LEU A 154 20.36 14.18 -8.02
C LEU A 154 19.17 13.30 -8.44
N ILE A 155 18.23 13.06 -7.54
CA ILE A 155 17.02 12.27 -7.85
C ILE A 155 15.84 13.24 -8.00
N PHE A 156 15.29 13.32 -9.21
CA PHE A 156 14.06 14.06 -9.48
C PHE A 156 12.85 13.14 -9.44
N LEU A 157 11.81 13.57 -8.75
CA LEU A 157 10.54 12.87 -8.70
C LEU A 157 9.47 13.78 -9.30
N ILE A 158 9.08 13.52 -10.54
CA ILE A 158 7.99 14.27 -11.19
C ILE A 158 6.67 13.59 -10.85
N ARG A 159 5.81 14.30 -10.11
CA ARG A 159 4.40 13.92 -9.94
C ARG A 159 3.64 14.33 -11.19
N GLN A 160 3.27 13.37 -12.04
CA GLN A 160 2.26 13.60 -13.07
C GLN A 160 0.87 13.42 -12.45
N ILE A 161 0.09 14.48 -12.47
CA ILE A 161 -1.37 14.43 -12.28
C ILE A 161 -1.93 14.10 -13.67
N ILE A 162 -2.52 12.92 -13.82
CA ILE A 162 -3.46 12.62 -14.91
C ILE A 162 -4.81 12.48 -14.24
#